data_AF-A0A673YWT4-F1
#
_entry.id   AF-A0A673YWT4-F1
#
_cell.length_a   1.000
_cell.length_b   1.000
_cell.length_c   1.000
_cell.angle_alpha   90.00
_cell.angle_beta   90.00
_cell.angle_gamma   90.00
#
_symmetry.space_group_name_H-M   'P 1'
#
loop_
_entity.id
_entity.type
_entity.pdbx_description
1 polymer ?
#
loop_
_entity_poly.entity_id
_entity_poly.type
_entity_poly.pdbx_seq_one_letter_code
_entity_poly.pdbx_strand_id
1 'polypeptide(L)'
;LPLLLLSVLSPCRYRAFTFGLTFLLYTSFHLSRKPISIVKSELHKNCSALHELSTAGSRQLPNLHTETDCSWKPFDKSNYKQLLGAMDYSFLCAYAVGMYLSGIIGERLPIRLYLTFGMLMSGLFTCLFGLGRIYNIHNLSFYIFVQVANGLVQTTGWPSVVTCIGNWFGKGRRGLIMGIWNSHTSVGNILGSLIAGYWVSSNWGLSFIVPGLVIAAMGVVCFLFLIEREYCSVTGCEIKITPTLNLSLTVTLKPKIAFLLVGKCCRSLHVRIVLYASLSFSIQGVIEFSLCLLFAKLVSYTFLFWLPLYITKAAHLDAKKAGELSTLFDVGGIVGGILAGVISDKLGKRATTCAVMLLLAAPTVSQSLSLGLALCMLLVCGGLVNGPYALITTAVSADLGTHKSLKGNSRALSTVTAIIDGTGSVGAAIGPLLAGVLSSRGWNQVFYMLMAADFLALMLLLRLVTKELTSANVVKPRSGSTTVE
;
A
#
# COMPACT_ATOMS: atom_id res chain seq x y z
N LEU A 1 22.67 18.80 5.96
CA LEU A 1 22.97 17.39 5.63
C LEU A 1 22.58 16.99 4.20
N PRO A 2 21.33 17.12 3.72
CA PRO A 2 20.97 16.71 2.35
C PRO A 2 21.65 17.54 1.24
N LEU A 3 21.90 18.83 1.47
CA LEU A 3 22.70 19.69 0.57
C LEU A 3 24.19 19.29 0.53
N LEU A 4 24.71 18.74 1.63
CA LEU A 4 26.06 18.19 1.73
C LEU A 4 26.18 16.85 1.00
N LEU A 5 25.12 16.02 1.08
CA LEU A 5 25.00 14.84 0.24
C LEU A 5 25.03 15.23 -1.23
N LEU A 6 24.25 16.27 -1.63
CA LEU A 6 24.14 16.83 -2.99
C LEU A 6 25.47 17.25 -3.63
N SER A 7 26.45 17.70 -2.82
CA SER A 7 27.79 18.05 -3.29
C SER A 7 28.74 16.87 -3.48
N VAL A 8 28.41 15.67 -2.98
CA VAL A 8 29.36 14.54 -2.87
C VAL A 8 29.02 13.36 -3.79
N LEU A 9 27.73 13.09 -4.06
CA LEU A 9 27.34 11.94 -4.90
C LEU A 9 27.18 12.31 -6.38
N SER A 10 27.40 11.33 -7.27
CA SER A 10 27.11 11.46 -8.70
C SER A 10 25.60 11.27 -8.97
N PRO A 11 25.06 11.76 -10.12
CA PRO A 11 23.64 11.62 -10.47
C PRO A 11 23.09 10.19 -10.40
N CYS A 12 23.89 9.19 -10.78
CA CYS A 12 23.52 7.78 -10.69
C CYS A 12 23.47 7.28 -9.23
N ARG A 13 24.41 7.70 -8.39
CA ARG A 13 24.44 7.35 -6.96
C ARG A 13 23.24 7.94 -6.22
N TYR A 14 22.75 9.13 -6.58
CA TYR A 14 21.51 9.67 -6.01
C TYR A 14 20.29 8.85 -6.38
N ARG A 15 20.15 8.45 -7.65
CA ARG A 15 19.00 7.65 -8.07
C ARG A 15 18.94 6.34 -7.29
N ALA A 16 20.09 5.67 -7.14
CA ALA A 16 20.19 4.45 -6.34
C ALA A 16 19.90 4.70 -4.86
N PHE A 17 20.44 5.78 -4.29
CA PHE A 17 20.20 6.14 -2.89
C PHE A 17 18.72 6.44 -2.61
N THR A 18 18.10 7.31 -3.42
CA THR A 18 16.67 7.65 -3.27
C THR A 18 15.79 6.43 -3.48
N PHE A 19 16.14 5.55 -4.44
CA PHE A 19 15.45 4.28 -4.63
C PHE A 19 15.52 3.40 -3.38
N GLY A 20 16.72 3.16 -2.85
CA GLY A 20 16.92 2.35 -1.64
C GLY A 20 16.25 2.96 -0.41
N LEU A 21 16.35 4.28 -0.24
CA LEU A 21 15.73 4.99 0.87
C LEU A 21 14.21 4.86 0.81
N THR A 22 13.55 5.24 -0.29
CA THR A 22 12.08 5.14 -0.38
C THR A 22 11.59 3.70 -0.32
N PHE A 23 12.37 2.74 -0.83
CA PHE A 23 12.10 1.31 -0.66
C PHE A 23 12.04 0.95 0.83
N LEU A 24 13.04 1.34 1.63
CA LEU A 24 13.08 1.05 3.07
C LEU A 24 12.00 1.81 3.85
N LEU A 25 11.75 3.08 3.50
CA LEU A 25 10.67 3.87 4.10
C LEU A 25 9.33 3.16 3.91
N TYR A 26 9.01 2.73 2.68
CA TYR A 26 7.73 2.08 2.42
C TYR A 26 7.66 0.62 2.88
N THR A 27 8.80 -0.08 2.95
CA THR A 27 8.92 -1.35 3.67
C THR A 27 8.44 -1.20 5.12
N SER A 28 8.83 -0.12 5.81
CA SER A 28 8.44 0.11 7.20
C SER A 28 6.93 0.37 7.39
N PHE A 29 6.26 0.99 6.40
CA PHE A 29 4.79 1.11 6.39
C PHE A 29 4.11 -0.26 6.34
N HIS A 30 4.55 -1.15 5.45
CA HIS A 30 3.95 -2.48 5.35
C HIS A 30 4.28 -3.37 6.55
N LEU A 31 5.50 -3.24 7.07
CA LEU A 31 5.94 -3.89 8.30
C LEU A 31 5.07 -3.52 9.51
N SER A 32 4.60 -2.27 9.61
CA SER A 32 3.74 -1.83 10.71
C SER A 32 2.26 -2.21 10.55
N ARG A 33 1.80 -2.49 9.31
CA ARG A 33 0.42 -2.94 9.02
C ARG A 33 0.20 -4.42 9.28
N LYS A 34 1.20 -5.25 9.00
CA LYS A 34 1.08 -6.71 9.03
C LYS A 34 0.78 -7.33 10.41
N PRO A 35 1.28 -6.84 11.56
CA PRO A 35 1.19 -7.58 12.82
C PRO A 35 -0.20 -8.05 13.23
N ILE A 36 -1.23 -7.27 12.92
CA ILE A 36 -2.62 -7.58 13.27
C ILE A 36 -3.09 -8.90 12.65
N SER A 37 -2.61 -9.29 11.47
CA SER A 37 -3.02 -10.55 10.84
C SER A 37 -2.49 -11.78 11.58
N ILE A 38 -1.35 -11.65 12.27
CA ILE A 38 -0.76 -12.70 13.12
C ILE A 38 -1.43 -12.69 14.49
N VAL A 39 -1.53 -11.52 15.12
CA VAL A 39 -2.05 -11.37 16.49
C VAL A 39 -3.52 -11.76 16.65
N LYS A 40 -4.32 -11.71 15.57
CA LYS A 40 -5.72 -12.21 15.57
C LYS A 40 -5.88 -13.62 16.15
N SER A 41 -4.90 -14.49 15.93
CA SER A 41 -4.89 -15.86 16.44
C SER A 41 -4.76 -15.93 17.97
N GLU A 42 -4.16 -14.91 18.60
CA GLU A 42 -3.98 -14.81 20.05
C GLU A 42 -5.10 -14.01 20.71
N LEU A 43 -5.75 -13.10 19.97
CA LEU A 43 -6.92 -12.36 20.47
C LEU A 43 -8.12 -13.28 20.74
N HIS A 44 -8.23 -14.38 20.00
CA HIS A 44 -9.26 -15.40 20.20
C HIS A 44 -8.69 -16.81 20.03
N LYS A 45 -8.57 -17.56 21.12
CA LYS A 45 -8.02 -18.92 21.15
C LYS A 45 -9.13 -19.97 21.20
N ASN A 46 -8.87 -21.15 20.64
CA ASN A 46 -9.79 -22.29 20.77
C ASN A 46 -9.56 -22.97 22.12
N CYS A 47 -10.38 -22.63 23.12
CA CYS A 47 -10.19 -23.07 24.51
C CYS A 47 -10.82 -24.43 24.83
N SER A 48 -11.20 -25.22 23.82
CA SER A 48 -11.89 -26.51 23.99
C SER A 48 -11.12 -27.48 24.90
N ALA A 49 -9.78 -27.46 24.85
CA ALA A 49 -8.94 -28.33 25.68
C ALA A 49 -8.94 -27.94 27.18
N LEU A 50 -9.19 -26.66 27.52
CA LEU A 50 -9.35 -26.25 28.92
C LEU A 50 -10.68 -26.75 29.51
N HIS A 51 -11.70 -26.92 28.67
CA HIS A 51 -13.00 -27.46 29.05
C HIS A 51 -12.91 -28.95 29.44
N GLU A 52 -12.04 -29.72 28.77
CA GLU A 52 -11.80 -31.13 29.11
C GLU A 52 -10.98 -31.29 30.41
N LEU A 53 -9.99 -30.44 30.66
CA LEU A 53 -9.24 -30.46 31.92
C LEU A 53 -10.06 -30.00 33.13
N SER A 54 -10.93 -29.02 32.94
CA SER A 54 -11.81 -28.51 34.02
C SER A 54 -12.95 -29.48 34.36
N THR A 55 -13.41 -30.29 33.41
CA THR A 55 -14.40 -31.34 33.66
C THR A 55 -13.80 -32.65 34.19
N ALA A 56 -12.52 -32.94 33.91
CA ALA A 56 -11.82 -34.12 34.43
C ALA A 56 -11.23 -33.94 35.86
N GLY A 57 -11.03 -32.71 36.31
CA GLY A 57 -10.36 -32.39 37.58
C GLY A 57 -11.30 -32.00 38.73
N SER A 58 -12.06 -32.94 39.28
CA SER A 58 -12.69 -32.75 40.60
C SER A 58 -11.65 -32.92 41.71
N ARG A 59 -11.05 -31.82 42.18
CA ARG A 59 -10.49 -31.66 43.54
C ARG A 59 -10.06 -30.20 43.76
N GLN A 60 -10.59 -29.63 44.84
CA GLN A 60 -10.39 -28.27 45.34
C GLN A 60 -9.02 -27.65 45.02
N LEU A 61 -9.02 -26.59 44.20
CA LEU A 61 -7.98 -25.56 44.15
C LEU A 61 -8.69 -24.20 44.20
N PRO A 62 -8.23 -23.21 44.99
CA PRO A 62 -8.98 -21.98 45.22
C PRO A 62 -8.93 -21.06 43.99
N ASN A 63 -10.10 -20.64 43.51
CA ASN A 63 -10.35 -19.52 42.60
C ASN A 63 -9.35 -19.34 41.43
N LEU A 64 -9.31 -20.29 40.49
CA LEU A 64 -8.82 -19.98 39.15
C LEU A 64 -10.01 -19.52 38.31
N HIS A 65 -9.97 -18.29 37.78
CA HIS A 65 -11.00 -17.69 36.93
C HIS A 65 -11.04 -18.38 35.55
N THR A 66 -11.45 -19.65 35.49
CA THR A 66 -11.14 -20.56 34.36
C THR A 66 -12.08 -20.55 33.15
N GLU A 67 -12.84 -19.48 32.91
CA GLU A 67 -13.58 -19.33 31.64
C GLU A 67 -13.34 -18.00 30.91
N THR A 68 -12.79 -16.98 31.57
CA THR A 68 -12.70 -15.61 30.99
C THR A 68 -11.30 -15.16 30.58
N ASP A 69 -10.27 -15.97 30.85
CA ASP A 69 -8.85 -15.56 30.68
C ASP A 69 -8.13 -16.17 29.45
N CYS A 70 -8.79 -16.99 28.65
CA CYS A 70 -8.15 -17.65 27.50
C CYS A 70 -8.14 -16.79 26.22
N SER A 71 -9.07 -15.83 26.07
CA SER A 71 -9.18 -14.93 24.92
C SER A 71 -9.22 -13.47 25.35
N TRP A 72 -8.81 -12.56 24.48
CA TRP A 72 -8.69 -11.13 24.80
C TRP A 72 -10.00 -10.39 24.59
N LYS A 73 -10.60 -9.83 25.65
CA LYS A 73 -11.75 -8.91 25.54
C LYS A 73 -11.37 -7.68 24.72
N PRO A 74 -12.19 -7.25 23.73
CA PRO A 74 -13.58 -7.64 23.46
C PRO A 74 -13.76 -8.75 22.39
N PHE A 75 -12.70 -9.44 22.01
CA PHE A 75 -12.68 -10.47 20.96
C PHE A 75 -12.90 -11.89 21.50
N ASP A 76 -13.32 -12.03 22.75
CA ASP A 76 -13.59 -13.28 23.46
C ASP A 76 -14.92 -13.94 23.04
N LYS A 77 -15.86 -13.16 22.52
CA LYS A 77 -17.21 -13.61 22.17
C LYS A 77 -17.29 -14.33 20.82
N SER A 78 -18.39 -15.05 20.58
CA SER A 78 -18.63 -15.79 19.32
C SER A 78 -18.62 -14.93 18.06
N ASN A 79 -18.88 -13.62 18.18
CA ASN A 79 -18.85 -12.65 17.10
C ASN A 79 -17.44 -12.06 16.83
N TYR A 80 -16.37 -12.63 17.37
CA TYR A 80 -15.00 -12.13 17.20
C TYR A 80 -14.59 -11.99 15.73
N LYS A 81 -15.00 -12.90 14.84
CA LYS A 81 -14.67 -12.82 13.41
C LYS A 81 -15.19 -11.51 12.79
N GLN A 82 -16.41 -11.11 13.16
CA GLN A 82 -16.99 -9.84 12.72
C GLN A 82 -16.28 -8.64 13.37
N LEU A 83 -15.94 -8.71 14.65
CA LEU A 83 -15.22 -7.63 15.34
C LEU A 83 -13.82 -7.41 14.78
N LEU A 84 -13.07 -8.48 14.51
CA LEU A 84 -11.76 -8.42 13.86
C LEU A 84 -11.86 -7.86 12.44
N GLY A 85 -12.87 -8.30 11.67
CA GLY A 85 -13.16 -7.74 10.35
C GLY A 85 -13.52 -6.26 10.38
N ALA A 86 -14.33 -5.83 11.36
CA ALA A 86 -14.67 -4.41 11.57
C ALA A 86 -13.45 -3.56 11.94
N MET A 87 -12.54 -4.10 12.75
CA MET A 87 -11.29 -3.45 13.09
C MET A 87 -10.36 -3.28 11.88
N ASP A 88 -10.19 -4.30 11.05
CA ASP A 88 -9.45 -4.18 9.77
C ASP A 88 -10.11 -3.12 8.87
N TYR A 89 -11.43 -3.20 8.74
CA TYR A 89 -12.23 -2.28 7.93
C TYR A 89 -12.06 -0.83 8.39
N SER A 90 -12.02 -0.56 9.70
CA SER A 90 -11.87 0.80 10.23
C SER A 90 -10.56 1.46 9.78
N PHE A 91 -9.44 0.74 9.83
CA PHE A 91 -8.15 1.22 9.31
C PHE A 91 -8.21 1.43 7.80
N LEU A 92 -8.69 0.43 7.06
CA LEU A 92 -8.62 0.42 5.59
C LEU A 92 -9.60 1.42 4.97
N CYS A 93 -10.77 1.62 5.57
CA CYS A 93 -11.75 2.63 5.16
C CYS A 93 -11.21 4.04 5.42
N ALA A 94 -10.65 4.28 6.61
CA ALA A 94 -10.00 5.55 6.93
C ALA A 94 -8.83 5.83 5.98
N TYR A 95 -8.03 4.82 5.66
CA TYR A 95 -6.98 4.92 4.65
C TYR A 95 -7.56 5.24 3.26
N ALA A 96 -8.61 4.55 2.81
CA ALA A 96 -9.22 4.77 1.50
C ALA A 96 -9.73 6.22 1.33
N VAL A 97 -10.46 6.74 2.33
CA VAL A 97 -10.93 8.13 2.34
C VAL A 97 -9.74 9.10 2.42
N GLY A 98 -8.79 8.83 3.30
CA GLY A 98 -7.60 9.65 3.50
C GLY A 98 -6.73 9.75 2.24
N MET A 99 -6.68 8.72 1.39
CA MET A 99 -5.86 8.71 0.18
C MET A 99 -6.28 9.80 -0.81
N TYR A 100 -7.57 9.96 -1.07
CA TYR A 100 -8.07 11.04 -1.95
C TYR A 100 -7.68 12.43 -1.44
N LEU A 101 -7.72 12.64 -0.12
CA LEU A 101 -7.30 13.89 0.51
C LEU A 101 -5.78 14.06 0.49
N SER A 102 -5.04 12.99 0.78
CA SER A 102 -3.59 12.96 0.87
C SER A 102 -2.91 13.31 -0.45
N GLY A 103 -3.47 12.88 -1.58
CA GLY A 103 -2.99 13.29 -2.91
C GLY A 103 -2.95 14.81 -3.08
N ILE A 104 -4.04 15.48 -2.71
CA ILE A 104 -4.21 16.94 -2.80
C ILE A 104 -3.31 17.67 -1.79
N ILE A 105 -3.17 17.14 -0.58
CA ILE A 105 -2.31 17.72 0.46
C ILE A 105 -0.83 17.56 0.10
N GLY A 106 -0.45 16.39 -0.43
CA GLY A 106 0.91 16.08 -0.86
C GLY A 106 1.43 16.99 -1.98
N GLU A 107 0.54 17.58 -2.78
CA GLU A 107 0.94 18.60 -3.77
C GLU A 107 1.31 19.96 -3.14
N ARG A 108 0.87 20.22 -1.91
CA ARG A 108 1.02 21.53 -1.23
C ARG A 108 2.17 21.54 -0.24
N LEU A 109 2.52 20.39 0.31
CA LEU A 109 3.55 20.26 1.33
C LEU A 109 4.84 19.72 0.72
N PRO A 110 6.01 20.11 1.24
CA PRO A 110 7.27 19.46 0.86
C PRO A 110 7.21 17.98 1.24
N ILE A 111 7.50 17.11 0.27
CA ILE A 111 7.28 15.65 0.37
C ILE A 111 8.00 15.09 1.60
N ARG A 112 9.21 15.58 1.87
CA ARG A 112 10.01 15.21 3.03
C ARG A 112 9.30 15.44 4.36
N LEU A 113 8.73 16.63 4.58
CA LEU A 113 8.06 16.92 5.85
C LEU A 113 6.75 16.15 5.97
N TYR A 114 6.01 16.08 4.86
CA TYR A 114 4.72 15.38 4.82
C TYR A 114 4.87 13.89 5.12
N LEU A 115 5.84 13.23 4.47
CA LEU A 115 6.15 11.82 4.70
C LEU A 115 6.71 11.58 6.11
N THR A 116 7.59 12.44 6.60
CA THR A 116 8.14 12.35 7.98
C THR A 116 7.03 12.37 9.01
N PHE A 117 6.13 13.36 8.94
CA PHE A 117 5.01 13.49 9.87
C PHE A 117 4.16 12.22 9.86
N GLY A 118 3.82 11.75 8.67
CA GLY A 118 3.10 10.50 8.47
C GLY A 118 3.73 9.31 9.17
N MET A 119 5.03 9.09 8.95
CA MET A 119 5.78 7.95 9.52
C MET A 119 5.88 8.01 11.04
N LEU A 120 6.15 9.19 11.61
CA LEU A 120 6.22 9.37 13.07
C LEU A 120 4.86 9.10 13.73
N MET A 121 3.79 9.67 13.17
CA MET A 121 2.43 9.46 13.69
C MET A 121 1.95 8.02 13.49
N SER A 122 2.33 7.37 12.38
CA SER A 122 2.04 5.96 12.15
C SER A 122 2.72 5.08 13.21
N GLY A 123 3.98 5.39 13.54
CA GLY A 123 4.69 4.73 14.64
C GLY A 123 4.01 4.92 15.98
N LEU A 124 3.58 6.14 16.29
CA LEU A 124 2.82 6.44 17.50
C LEU A 124 1.54 5.60 17.60
N PHE A 125 0.67 5.62 16.58
CA PHE A 125 -0.59 4.89 16.63
C PHE A 125 -0.40 3.38 16.60
N THR A 126 0.58 2.86 15.86
CA THR A 126 0.92 1.43 15.91
C THR A 126 1.41 1.03 17.32
N CYS A 127 2.25 1.84 17.97
CA CYS A 127 2.65 1.61 19.35
C CYS A 127 1.48 1.68 20.32
N LEU A 128 0.57 2.65 20.17
CA LEU A 128 -0.65 2.77 20.99
C LEU A 128 -1.51 1.51 20.92
N PHE A 129 -1.62 0.89 19.74
CA PHE A 129 -2.35 -0.38 19.61
C PHE A 129 -1.73 -1.48 20.49
N GLY A 130 -0.40 -1.63 20.45
CA GLY A 130 0.33 -2.60 21.26
C GLY A 130 0.31 -2.29 22.76
N LEU A 131 0.33 -1.01 23.13
CA LEU A 131 0.17 -0.55 24.52
C LEU A 131 -1.18 -0.97 25.12
N GLY A 132 -2.19 -1.24 24.29
CA GLY A 132 -3.45 -1.84 24.74
C GLY A 132 -3.26 -3.15 25.51
N ARG A 133 -2.26 -3.97 25.14
CA ARG A 133 -1.90 -5.18 25.89
C ARG A 133 -1.24 -4.87 27.24
N ILE A 134 -0.33 -3.90 27.26
CA ILE A 134 0.49 -3.56 28.42
C ILE A 134 -0.35 -2.89 29.50
N TYR A 135 -1.25 -1.98 29.11
CA TYR A 135 -2.17 -1.30 30.02
C TYR A 135 -3.51 -2.01 30.23
N ASN A 136 -3.65 -3.24 29.71
CA ASN A 136 -4.84 -4.07 29.88
C ASN A 136 -6.16 -3.40 29.44
N ILE A 137 -6.15 -2.78 28.26
CA ILE A 137 -7.31 -2.05 27.71
C ILE A 137 -8.24 -3.03 26.99
N HIS A 138 -9.48 -3.17 27.48
CA HIS A 138 -10.50 -4.06 26.91
C HIS A 138 -11.64 -3.34 26.17
N ASN A 139 -11.40 -2.11 25.70
CA ASN A 139 -12.42 -1.29 25.04
C ASN A 139 -12.27 -1.34 23.51
N LEU A 140 -13.32 -1.77 22.79
CA LEU A 140 -13.31 -1.83 21.32
C LEU A 140 -13.10 -0.45 20.67
N SER A 141 -13.70 0.60 21.23
CA SER A 141 -13.61 1.96 20.69
C SER A 141 -12.18 2.48 20.70
N PHE A 142 -11.36 2.07 21.67
CA PHE A 142 -9.92 2.39 21.69
C PHE A 142 -9.22 1.80 20.45
N TYR A 143 -9.40 0.51 20.19
CA TYR A 143 -8.78 -0.15 19.04
C TYR A 143 -9.26 0.43 17.71
N ILE A 144 -10.56 0.72 17.58
CA ILE A 144 -11.12 1.35 16.38
C ILE A 144 -10.54 2.77 16.20
N PHE A 145 -10.50 3.59 17.24
CA PHE A 145 -9.95 4.94 17.16
C PHE A 145 -8.48 4.93 16.72
N VAL A 146 -7.65 4.10 17.35
CA VAL A 146 -6.24 3.95 17.01
C VAL A 146 -6.08 3.51 15.55
N GLN A 147 -6.90 2.56 15.08
CA GLN A 147 -6.88 2.08 13.70
C GLN A 147 -7.30 3.14 12.69
N VAL A 148 -8.36 3.91 12.96
CA VAL A 148 -8.81 5.01 12.10
C VAL A 148 -7.74 6.09 12.01
N ALA A 149 -7.18 6.52 13.15
CA ALA A 149 -6.14 7.53 13.19
C ALA A 149 -4.88 7.06 12.45
N ASN A 150 -4.46 5.81 12.66
CA ASN A 150 -3.33 5.19 11.97
C ASN A 150 -3.58 5.12 10.45
N GLY A 151 -4.77 4.71 10.03
CA GLY A 151 -5.16 4.65 8.61
C GLY A 151 -5.03 6.00 7.92
N LEU A 152 -5.53 7.07 8.54
CA LEU A 152 -5.44 8.43 8.01
C LEU A 152 -3.99 8.91 7.86
N VAL A 153 -3.17 8.76 8.89
CA VAL A 153 -1.78 9.25 8.84
C VAL A 153 -0.90 8.43 7.90
N GLN A 154 -1.21 7.14 7.71
CA GLN A 154 -0.47 6.29 6.77
C GLN A 154 -0.70 6.64 5.30
N THR A 155 -1.77 7.36 4.97
CA THR A 155 -2.05 7.80 3.59
C THR A 155 -1.01 8.78 3.03
N THR A 156 -0.22 9.41 3.90
CA THR A 156 0.90 10.28 3.55
C THR A 156 1.99 9.55 2.76
N GLY A 157 2.11 8.22 2.96
CA GLY A 157 3.18 7.39 2.43
C GLY A 157 3.17 7.29 0.91
N TRP A 158 2.14 6.64 0.37
CA TRP A 158 2.12 6.20 -1.03
C TRP A 158 2.29 7.32 -2.06
N PRO A 159 1.46 8.40 -2.06
CA PRO A 159 1.58 9.45 -3.05
C PRO A 159 2.95 10.14 -2.99
N SER A 160 3.52 10.28 -1.79
CA SER A 160 4.84 10.87 -1.55
C SER A 160 5.97 10.07 -2.20
N VAL A 161 6.01 8.76 -1.94
CA VAL A 161 7.11 7.91 -2.42
C VAL A 161 7.02 7.63 -3.93
N VAL A 162 5.80 7.46 -4.47
CA VAL A 162 5.59 7.28 -5.92
C VAL A 162 5.94 8.55 -6.67
N THR A 163 5.55 9.72 -6.15
CA THR A 163 5.94 11.01 -6.75
C THR A 163 7.45 11.19 -6.73
N CYS A 164 8.10 10.84 -5.61
CA CYS A 164 9.56 10.88 -5.50
C CYS A 164 10.22 10.01 -6.59
N ILE A 165 9.86 8.72 -6.68
CA ILE A 165 10.46 7.78 -7.63
C ILE A 165 10.10 8.13 -9.08
N GLY A 166 8.86 8.51 -9.35
CA GLY A 166 8.39 8.92 -10.67
C GLY A 166 9.16 10.11 -11.25
N ASN A 167 9.63 11.03 -10.40
CA ASN A 167 10.44 12.19 -10.79
C ASN A 167 11.93 11.87 -11.00
N TRP A 168 12.43 10.79 -10.38
CA TRP A 168 13.82 10.35 -10.53
C TRP A 168 14.04 9.39 -11.72
N PHE A 169 13.02 8.62 -12.09
CA PHE A 169 13.09 7.60 -13.14
C PHE A 169 12.16 7.92 -14.33
N GLY A 170 12.77 8.04 -15.53
CA GLY A 170 12.07 8.35 -16.78
C GLY A 170 11.22 7.20 -17.35
N LYS A 171 10.74 7.37 -18.58
CA LYS A 171 9.72 6.48 -19.22
C LYS A 171 10.25 5.19 -19.87
N GLY A 172 11.56 4.89 -19.79
CA GLY A 172 12.17 3.76 -20.51
C GLY A 172 11.78 2.38 -19.95
N ARG A 173 12.52 1.91 -18.94
CA ARG A 173 12.26 0.61 -18.26
C ARG A 173 11.46 0.78 -16.97
N ARG A 174 10.39 1.57 -17.05
CA ARG A 174 9.64 2.00 -15.86
C ARG A 174 8.96 0.82 -15.18
N GLY A 175 8.42 -0.14 -15.92
CA GLY A 175 7.79 -1.34 -15.37
C GLY A 175 8.74 -2.17 -14.53
N LEU A 176 9.94 -2.49 -15.05
CA LEU A 176 10.96 -3.24 -14.30
C LEU A 176 11.41 -2.49 -13.05
N ILE A 177 11.77 -1.21 -13.18
CA ILE A 177 12.26 -0.40 -12.05
C ILE A 177 11.20 -0.33 -10.95
N MET A 178 9.96 -0.04 -11.33
CA MET A 178 8.84 0.04 -10.41
C MET A 178 8.45 -1.33 -9.83
N GLY A 179 8.59 -2.42 -10.59
CA GLY A 179 8.34 -3.78 -10.10
C GLY A 179 9.36 -4.22 -9.03
N ILE A 180 10.65 -3.93 -9.25
CA ILE A 180 11.69 -4.15 -8.22
C ILE A 180 11.41 -3.26 -7.02
N TRP A 181 11.11 -1.98 -7.25
CA TRP A 181 10.86 -1.04 -6.16
C TRP A 181 9.65 -1.48 -5.30
N ASN A 182 8.52 -1.83 -5.93
CA ASN A 182 7.29 -2.24 -5.24
C ASN A 182 7.46 -3.51 -4.39
N SER A 183 8.53 -4.27 -4.59
CA SER A 183 8.85 -5.43 -3.75
C SER A 183 9.00 -5.06 -2.27
N HIS A 184 9.19 -3.77 -1.94
CA HIS A 184 9.11 -3.25 -0.56
C HIS A 184 7.83 -3.67 0.17
N THR A 185 6.71 -3.84 -0.56
CA THR A 185 5.40 -4.18 0.02
C THR A 185 5.45 -5.58 0.60
N SER A 186 5.88 -6.54 -0.21
CA SER A 186 6.08 -7.92 0.22
C SER A 186 7.19 -8.04 1.26
N VAL A 187 8.33 -7.37 1.09
CA VAL A 187 9.43 -7.40 2.07
C VAL A 187 8.95 -6.88 3.43
N GLY A 188 8.18 -5.80 3.45
CA GLY A 188 7.58 -5.26 4.67
C GLY A 188 6.61 -6.25 5.31
N ASN A 189 5.73 -6.88 4.52
CA ASN A 189 4.81 -7.90 5.02
C ASN A 189 5.55 -9.13 5.59
N ILE A 190 6.64 -9.58 4.95
CA ILE A 190 7.46 -10.70 5.44
C ILE A 190 8.06 -10.34 6.80
N LEU A 191 8.77 -9.20 6.88
CA LEU A 191 9.38 -8.75 8.13
C LEU A 191 8.35 -8.51 9.23
N GLY A 192 7.21 -7.91 8.91
CA GLY A 192 6.12 -7.70 9.85
C GLY A 192 5.52 -9.02 10.37
N SER A 193 5.45 -10.05 9.54
CA SER A 193 4.99 -11.39 9.96
C SER A 193 5.99 -12.06 10.90
N LEU A 194 7.29 -12.00 10.57
CA LEU A 194 8.35 -12.60 11.36
C LEU A 194 8.50 -11.93 12.73
N ILE A 195 8.52 -10.59 12.77
CA ILE A 195 8.59 -9.82 14.01
C ILE A 195 7.34 -10.07 14.86
N ALA A 196 6.15 -10.04 14.26
CA ALA A 196 4.93 -10.29 15.00
C ALA A 196 4.89 -11.72 15.54
N GLY A 197 5.24 -12.72 14.73
CA GLY A 197 5.27 -14.13 15.10
C GLY A 197 6.26 -14.48 16.21
N TYR A 198 7.35 -13.72 16.36
CA TYR A 198 8.27 -13.89 17.48
C TYR A 198 7.64 -13.51 18.82
N TRP A 199 6.86 -12.43 18.86
CA TRP A 199 6.26 -11.90 20.09
C TRP A 199 4.82 -12.38 20.35
N VAL A 200 4.15 -12.94 19.35
CA VAL A 200 2.70 -13.17 19.38
C VAL A 200 2.25 -13.99 20.59
N SER A 201 2.95 -15.09 20.90
CA SER A 201 2.59 -16.00 21.98
C SER A 201 3.05 -15.56 23.37
N SER A 202 4.06 -14.69 23.47
CA SER A 202 4.61 -14.23 24.74
C SER A 202 3.97 -12.89 25.18
N ASN A 203 4.07 -11.88 24.32
CA ASN A 203 3.48 -10.57 24.52
C ASN A 203 3.11 -9.96 23.16
N TRP A 204 1.89 -10.23 22.70
CA TRP A 204 1.41 -9.73 21.43
C TRP A 204 1.42 -8.19 21.31
N GLY A 205 1.49 -7.44 22.42
CA GLY A 205 1.66 -5.99 22.38
C GLY A 205 2.98 -5.58 21.72
N LEU A 206 4.06 -6.34 21.95
CA LEU A 206 5.36 -6.11 21.33
C LEU A 206 5.37 -6.38 19.82
N SER A 207 4.46 -7.25 19.34
CA SER A 207 4.24 -7.47 17.91
C SER A 207 3.84 -6.17 17.17
N PHE A 208 3.32 -5.16 17.88
CA PHE A 208 3.02 -3.84 17.32
C PHE A 208 4.05 -2.77 17.72
N ILE A 209 4.48 -2.76 18.99
CA ILE A 209 5.40 -1.74 19.49
C ILE A 209 6.73 -1.76 18.71
N VAL A 210 7.31 -2.94 18.48
CA VAL A 210 8.58 -3.04 17.75
C VAL A 210 8.45 -2.50 16.31
N PRO A 211 7.48 -2.95 15.50
CA PRO A 211 7.19 -2.33 14.20
C PRO A 211 6.90 -0.83 14.24
N GLY A 212 6.17 -0.36 15.27
CA GLY A 212 5.86 1.06 15.47
C GLY A 212 7.10 1.91 15.71
N LEU A 213 8.06 1.42 16.50
CA LEU A 213 9.36 2.08 16.71
C LEU A 213 10.20 2.09 15.43
N VAL A 214 10.19 1.00 14.65
CA VAL A 214 10.93 0.92 13.38
C VAL A 214 10.43 1.97 12.38
N ILE A 215 9.12 2.10 12.17
CA ILE A 215 8.59 3.11 11.24
C ILE A 215 8.82 4.55 11.76
N ALA A 216 8.75 4.78 13.08
CA ALA A 216 9.07 6.09 13.65
C ALA A 216 10.56 6.44 13.42
N ALA A 217 11.48 5.50 13.67
CA ALA A 217 12.90 5.68 13.41
C ALA A 217 13.17 5.95 11.92
N MET A 218 12.52 5.22 11.02
CA MET A 218 12.59 5.48 9.59
C MET A 218 12.00 6.84 9.20
N GLY A 219 11.03 7.37 9.94
CA GLY A 219 10.54 8.74 9.82
C GLY A 219 11.63 9.78 10.11
N VAL A 220 12.46 9.56 11.15
CA VAL A 220 13.62 10.41 11.43
C VAL A 220 14.66 10.32 10.32
N VAL A 221 14.94 9.10 9.81
CA VAL A 221 15.82 8.90 8.65
C VAL A 221 15.27 9.64 7.41
N CYS A 222 13.97 9.59 7.15
CA CYS A 222 13.31 10.33 6.09
C CYS A 222 13.57 11.84 6.21
N PHE A 223 13.36 12.41 7.40
CA PHE A 223 13.57 13.82 7.67
C PHE A 223 15.02 14.26 7.37
N LEU A 224 15.99 13.47 7.79
CA LEU A 224 17.40 13.79 7.66
C LEU A 224 17.94 13.60 6.23
N PHE A 225 17.45 12.59 5.51
CA PHE A 225 18.11 12.10 4.29
C PHE A 225 17.27 12.15 3.01
N LEU A 226 15.94 12.30 3.08
CA LEU A 226 15.13 12.32 1.87
C LEU A 226 15.38 13.62 1.08
N ILE A 227 15.83 13.47 -0.16
CA ILE A 227 16.06 14.57 -1.09
C ILE A 227 14.95 14.57 -2.13
N GLU A 228 14.17 15.65 -2.12
CA GLU A 228 13.14 15.90 -3.13
C GLU A 228 13.78 16.52 -4.38
N ARG A 229 13.48 15.95 -5.54
CA ARG A 229 13.83 16.56 -6.83
C ARG A 229 12.65 17.41 -7.27
N GLU A 230 12.75 18.72 -7.07
CA GLU A 230 11.78 19.65 -7.66
C GLU A 230 11.99 19.68 -9.18
N TYR A 231 11.03 19.15 -9.93
CA TYR A 231 10.94 19.43 -11.37
C TYR A 231 10.31 20.81 -11.50
N CYS A 232 11.13 21.86 -11.46
CA CYS A 232 10.69 23.22 -11.77
C CYS A 232 10.37 23.29 -13.27
N SER A 233 9.12 23.00 -13.65
CA SER A 233 8.58 23.37 -14.97
C SER A 233 7.61 24.53 -14.84
N VAL A 234 8.00 25.56 -14.08
CA VAL A 234 7.38 26.89 -14.22
C VAL A 234 8.14 27.66 -15.30
N THR A 235 8.17 27.11 -16.52
CA THR A 235 8.31 27.89 -17.76
C THR A 235 6.98 28.59 -18.02
N GLY A 236 6.70 29.58 -17.18
CA GLY A 236 5.47 30.37 -17.23
C GLY A 236 5.46 31.55 -16.26
N CYS A 237 6.47 31.67 -15.39
CA CYS A 237 6.79 32.91 -14.70
C CYS A 237 8.12 33.42 -15.27
N GLU A 238 8.09 33.89 -16.51
CA GLU A 238 9.04 34.94 -16.90
C GLU A 238 8.70 36.15 -16.02
N ILE A 239 9.40 36.29 -14.90
CA ILE A 239 9.75 37.65 -14.47
C ILE A 239 10.80 38.05 -15.51
N LYS A 240 10.38 38.79 -16.53
CA LYS A 240 11.30 39.54 -17.39
C LYS A 240 12.04 40.53 -16.49
N ILE A 241 13.16 40.08 -15.92
CA ILE A 241 14.17 40.98 -15.38
C ILE A 241 14.98 41.42 -16.59
N THR A 242 14.59 42.55 -17.17
CA THR A 242 15.43 43.27 -18.12
C THR A 242 16.75 43.60 -17.42
N PRO A 243 17.92 43.19 -17.93
CA PRO A 243 19.17 43.40 -17.24
C PRO A 243 19.65 44.81 -17.53
N THR A 244 19.28 45.77 -16.69
CA THR A 244 20.00 47.05 -16.64
C THR A 244 20.29 47.39 -15.19
N LEU A 245 21.59 47.44 -14.90
CA LEU A 245 22.29 47.89 -13.70
C LEU A 245 22.37 46.93 -12.50
N ASN A 246 23.63 46.60 -12.20
CA ASN A 246 24.11 46.03 -10.95
C ASN A 246 23.72 46.93 -9.77
N LEU A 247 22.70 46.55 -9.01
CA LEU A 247 22.54 47.01 -7.64
C LEU A 247 21.89 45.91 -6.80
N SER A 248 22.66 45.37 -5.85
CA SER A 248 22.17 44.44 -4.84
C SER A 248 21.15 45.15 -3.95
N LEU A 249 19.86 44.88 -4.15
CA LEU A 249 18.80 45.45 -3.31
C LEU A 249 17.98 44.33 -2.68
N THR A 250 18.18 44.14 -1.38
CA THR A 250 17.35 43.30 -0.51
C THR A 250 15.98 43.98 -0.38
N VAL A 251 14.98 43.54 -1.15
CA VAL A 251 13.63 44.10 -1.06
C VAL A 251 12.92 43.52 0.17
N THR A 252 12.81 44.30 1.23
CA THR A 252 11.90 44.06 2.37
C THR A 252 10.46 44.32 1.91
N LEU A 253 9.77 43.26 1.44
CA LEU A 253 8.36 43.35 1.10
C LEU A 253 7.50 43.56 2.35
N LYS A 254 6.63 44.59 2.32
CA LYS A 254 5.64 44.83 3.38
C LYS A 254 4.67 43.62 3.49
N PRO A 255 4.34 43.16 4.71
CA PRO A 255 3.60 41.92 4.94
C PRO A 255 2.20 41.88 4.31
N LYS A 256 1.54 43.04 4.14
CA LYS A 256 0.22 43.12 3.50
C LYS A 256 0.23 42.76 2.00
N ILE A 257 1.29 43.11 1.27
CA ILE A 257 1.40 42.83 -0.18
C ILE A 257 1.81 41.37 -0.40
N ALA A 258 2.70 40.84 0.46
CA ALA A 258 3.03 39.41 0.48
C ALA A 258 1.79 38.55 0.75
N PHE A 259 0.95 38.93 1.73
CA PHE A 259 -0.28 38.21 2.04
C PHE A 259 -1.31 38.24 0.88
N LEU A 260 -1.45 39.39 0.19
CA LEU A 260 -2.35 39.50 -0.96
C LEU A 260 -1.88 38.70 -2.18
N LEU A 261 -0.56 38.69 -2.45
CA LEU A 261 0.04 37.90 -3.52
C LEU A 261 -0.02 36.39 -3.22
N VAL A 262 0.25 35.99 -1.97
CA VAL A 262 0.08 34.61 -1.50
C VAL A 262 -1.39 34.20 -1.60
N GLY A 263 -2.34 35.06 -1.22
CA GLY A 263 -3.78 34.81 -1.33
C GLY A 263 -4.27 34.65 -2.78
N LYS A 264 -3.80 35.50 -3.71
CA LYS A 264 -4.12 35.37 -5.15
C LYS A 264 -3.45 34.14 -5.78
N CYS A 265 -2.22 33.82 -5.39
CA CYS A 265 -1.50 32.63 -5.84
C CYS A 265 -2.17 31.35 -5.31
N CYS A 266 -2.57 31.31 -4.04
CA CYS A 266 -3.35 30.22 -3.44
C CYS A 266 -4.69 30.01 -4.15
N ARG A 267 -5.41 31.08 -4.52
CA ARG A 267 -6.71 30.98 -5.21
C ARG A 267 -6.56 30.49 -6.66
N SER A 268 -5.53 30.95 -7.38
CA SER A 268 -5.20 30.46 -8.73
C SER A 268 -4.71 29.00 -8.71
N LEU A 269 -3.93 28.62 -7.69
CA LEU A 269 -3.44 27.26 -7.49
C LEU A 269 -4.57 26.29 -7.09
N HIS A 270 -5.50 26.70 -6.23
CA HIS A 270 -6.65 25.89 -5.82
C HIS A 270 -7.60 25.56 -6.98
N VAL A 271 -7.94 26.55 -7.81
CA VAL A 271 -8.77 26.34 -9.02
C VAL A 271 -8.07 25.40 -10.00
N ARG A 272 -6.75 25.55 -10.19
CA ARG A 272 -5.95 24.65 -11.04
C ARG A 272 -5.92 23.23 -10.51
N ILE A 273 -5.81 23.01 -9.20
CA ILE A 273 -5.79 21.66 -8.59
C ILE A 273 -7.15 20.97 -8.73
N VAL A 274 -8.26 21.65 -8.43
CA VAL A 274 -9.61 21.07 -8.63
C VAL A 274 -9.83 20.72 -10.10
N LEU A 275 -9.34 21.58 -11.02
CA LEU A 275 -9.35 21.31 -12.46
C LEU A 275 -8.46 20.12 -12.85
N TYR A 276 -7.28 19.95 -12.24
CA TYR A 276 -6.39 18.81 -12.51
C TYR A 276 -6.90 17.51 -11.90
N ALA A 277 -7.55 17.55 -10.74
CA ALA A 277 -8.22 16.41 -10.14
C ALA A 277 -9.39 15.93 -11.00
N SER A 278 -10.25 16.85 -11.47
CA SER A 278 -11.34 16.50 -12.39
C SER A 278 -10.83 16.07 -13.76
N LEU A 279 -9.76 16.67 -14.27
CA LEU A 279 -9.09 16.25 -15.49
C LEU A 279 -8.46 14.86 -15.36
N SER A 280 -7.97 14.49 -14.17
CA SER A 280 -7.38 13.17 -13.90
C SER A 280 -8.42 12.05 -14.09
N PHE A 281 -9.65 12.25 -13.63
CA PHE A 281 -10.76 11.32 -13.90
C PHE A 281 -11.12 11.22 -15.38
N SER A 282 -10.81 12.26 -16.17
CA SER A 282 -11.06 12.29 -17.61
C SER A 282 -9.93 11.65 -18.43
N ILE A 283 -8.82 11.23 -17.81
CA ILE A 283 -7.75 10.51 -18.50
C ILE A 283 -8.20 9.07 -18.76
N GLN A 284 -8.25 8.69 -20.03
CA GLN A 284 -8.60 7.34 -20.44
C GLN A 284 -7.67 6.31 -19.77
N GLY A 285 -8.26 5.31 -19.11
CA GLY A 285 -7.54 4.27 -18.38
C GLY A 285 -7.49 4.49 -16.87
N VAL A 286 -7.62 5.72 -16.36
CA VAL A 286 -7.59 5.97 -14.90
C VAL A 286 -8.74 5.24 -14.22
N ILE A 287 -9.96 5.34 -14.73
CA ILE A 287 -11.14 4.69 -14.12
C ILE A 287 -11.02 3.18 -14.24
N GLU A 288 -10.70 2.66 -15.42
CA GLU A 288 -10.61 1.22 -15.67
C GLU A 288 -9.53 0.55 -14.80
N PHE A 289 -8.33 1.14 -14.72
CA PHE A 289 -7.26 0.64 -13.85
C PHE A 289 -7.59 0.82 -12.36
N SER A 290 -8.27 1.90 -11.96
CA SER A 290 -8.69 2.12 -10.57
C SER A 290 -9.70 1.07 -10.11
N LEU A 291 -10.69 0.76 -10.96
CA LEU A 291 -11.70 -0.27 -10.66
C LEU A 291 -11.11 -1.68 -10.72
N CYS A 292 -10.21 -1.96 -11.66
CA CYS A 292 -9.46 -3.22 -11.65
C CYS A 292 -8.65 -3.36 -10.35
N LEU A 293 -7.98 -2.28 -9.93
CA LEU A 293 -7.18 -2.28 -8.71
C LEU A 293 -8.05 -2.46 -7.46
N LEU A 294 -9.28 -1.95 -7.45
CA LEU A 294 -10.24 -2.20 -6.37
C LEU A 294 -10.38 -3.70 -6.11
N PHE A 295 -10.70 -4.49 -7.13
CA PHE A 295 -10.88 -5.92 -6.98
C PHE A 295 -9.56 -6.67 -6.76
N ALA A 296 -8.48 -6.31 -7.46
CA ALA A 296 -7.18 -6.94 -7.24
C ALA A 296 -6.67 -6.72 -5.80
N LYS A 297 -6.80 -5.49 -5.27
CA LYS A 297 -6.40 -5.16 -3.90
C LYS A 297 -7.34 -5.79 -2.87
N LEU A 298 -8.63 -5.98 -3.19
CA LEU A 298 -9.56 -6.77 -2.39
C LEU A 298 -9.03 -8.19 -2.17
N VAL A 299 -8.59 -8.86 -3.24
CA VAL A 299 -8.05 -10.23 -3.15
C VAL A 299 -6.73 -10.23 -2.37
N SER A 300 -5.77 -9.39 -2.75
CA SER A 300 -4.47 -9.29 -2.06
C SER A 300 -4.61 -8.99 -0.56
N TYR A 301 -5.49 -8.06 -0.17
CA TYR A 301 -5.63 -7.66 1.24
C TYR A 301 -6.44 -8.68 2.05
N THR A 302 -7.36 -9.40 1.42
CA THR A 302 -8.00 -10.54 2.08
C THR A 302 -6.96 -11.58 2.46
N PHE A 303 -6.05 -11.95 1.55
CA PHE A 303 -4.92 -12.82 1.89
C PHE A 303 -4.02 -12.18 2.95
N LEU A 304 -3.65 -10.90 2.82
CA LEU A 304 -2.77 -10.23 3.78
C LEU A 304 -3.26 -10.33 5.23
N PHE A 305 -4.56 -10.14 5.46
CA PHE A 305 -5.18 -10.06 6.79
C PHE A 305 -5.75 -11.37 7.34
N TRP A 306 -6.14 -12.31 6.47
CA TRP A 306 -6.86 -13.53 6.87
C TRP A 306 -6.10 -14.83 6.59
N LEU A 307 -5.09 -14.83 5.72
CA LEU A 307 -4.34 -16.03 5.37
C LEU A 307 -3.66 -16.70 6.58
N PRO A 308 -2.97 -15.99 7.51
CA PRO A 308 -2.37 -16.64 8.67
C PRO A 308 -3.42 -17.31 9.56
N LEU A 309 -4.57 -16.64 9.76
CA LEU A 309 -5.68 -17.17 10.54
C LEU A 309 -6.32 -18.40 9.87
N TYR A 310 -6.44 -18.38 8.54
CA TYR A 310 -6.90 -19.54 7.77
C TYR A 310 -5.96 -20.74 7.96
N ILE A 311 -4.64 -20.55 7.78
CA ILE A 311 -3.64 -21.62 7.92
C ILE A 311 -3.66 -22.20 9.35
N THR A 312 -3.71 -21.32 10.36
CA THR A 312 -3.82 -21.72 11.78
C THR A 312 -5.01 -22.65 12.00
N LYS A 313 -6.17 -22.33 11.41
CA LYS A 313 -7.40 -23.11 11.59
C LYS A 313 -7.51 -24.35 10.71
N ALA A 314 -7.02 -24.28 9.47
CA ALA A 314 -7.14 -25.36 8.49
C ALA A 314 -6.09 -26.45 8.71
N ALA A 315 -4.87 -26.07 9.11
CA ALA A 315 -3.76 -27.00 9.32
C ALA A 315 -3.46 -27.26 10.81
N HIS A 316 -4.24 -26.69 11.73
CA HIS A 316 -4.04 -26.78 13.18
C HIS A 316 -2.60 -26.42 13.63
N LEU A 317 -1.99 -25.47 12.92
CA LEU A 317 -0.65 -24.98 13.22
C LEU A 317 -0.70 -23.84 14.23
N ASP A 318 0.40 -23.64 14.96
CA ASP A 318 0.58 -22.50 15.85
C ASP A 318 0.66 -21.18 15.07
N ALA A 319 0.34 -20.07 15.76
CA ALA A 319 0.30 -18.73 15.19
C ALA A 319 1.61 -18.31 14.50
N LYS A 320 2.76 -18.67 15.10
CA LYS A 320 4.08 -18.34 14.57
C LYS A 320 4.33 -19.06 13.25
N LYS A 321 4.15 -20.38 13.21
CA LYS A 321 4.36 -21.18 11.99
C LYS A 321 3.36 -20.83 10.88
N ALA A 322 2.09 -20.56 11.23
CA ALA A 322 1.11 -20.09 10.26
C ALA A 322 1.49 -18.73 9.66
N GLY A 323 2.03 -17.82 10.49
CA GLY A 323 2.60 -16.56 10.04
C GLY A 323 3.77 -16.74 9.08
N GLU A 324 4.72 -17.62 9.42
CA GLU A 324 5.88 -17.95 8.57
C GLU A 324 5.46 -18.54 7.22
N LEU A 325 4.52 -19.49 7.19
CA LEU A 325 4.03 -20.08 5.94
C LEU A 325 3.27 -19.06 5.08
N SER A 326 2.55 -18.12 5.69
CA SER A 326 1.84 -17.06 4.95
C SER A 326 2.78 -16.15 4.15
N THR A 327 4.07 -16.08 4.53
CA THR A 327 5.06 -15.26 3.82
C THR A 327 5.33 -15.74 2.39
N LEU A 328 5.03 -17.01 2.07
CA LEU A 328 5.16 -17.54 0.71
C LEU A 328 4.29 -16.78 -0.31
N PHE A 329 3.12 -16.28 0.10
CA PHE A 329 2.29 -15.42 -0.73
C PHE A 329 3.01 -14.11 -1.09
N ASP A 330 3.69 -13.51 -0.10
CA ASP A 330 4.45 -12.28 -0.28
C ASP A 330 5.69 -12.52 -1.15
N VAL A 331 6.39 -13.65 -0.98
CA VAL A 331 7.51 -14.08 -1.85
C VAL A 331 7.06 -14.23 -3.30
N GLY A 332 5.93 -14.92 -3.52
CA GLY A 332 5.28 -14.99 -4.81
C GLY A 332 5.02 -13.59 -5.39
N GLY A 333 4.53 -12.67 -4.57
CA GLY A 333 4.27 -11.29 -4.97
C GLY A 333 5.49 -10.49 -5.40
N ILE A 334 6.67 -10.73 -4.81
CA ILE A 334 7.94 -10.12 -5.26
C ILE A 334 8.22 -10.57 -6.70
N VAL A 335 8.20 -11.88 -6.93
CA VAL A 335 8.48 -12.47 -8.25
C VAL A 335 7.44 -11.98 -9.27
N GLY A 336 6.16 -12.02 -8.91
CA GLY A 336 5.05 -11.57 -9.75
C GLY A 336 5.13 -10.09 -10.12
N GLY A 337 5.45 -9.21 -9.17
CA GLY A 337 5.59 -7.77 -9.42
C GLY A 337 6.73 -7.45 -10.39
N ILE A 338 7.89 -8.12 -10.22
CA ILE A 338 9.04 -7.96 -11.12
C ILE A 338 8.71 -8.50 -12.51
N LEU A 339 8.12 -9.71 -12.60
CA LEU A 339 7.72 -10.32 -13.87
C LEU A 339 6.69 -9.47 -14.62
N ALA A 340 5.66 -8.99 -13.93
CA ALA A 340 4.66 -8.08 -14.50
C ALA A 340 5.31 -6.81 -15.07
N GLY A 341 6.28 -6.24 -14.33
CA GLY A 341 7.09 -5.11 -14.78
C GLY A 341 7.88 -5.39 -16.06
N VAL A 342 8.62 -6.51 -16.09
CA VAL A 342 9.43 -6.93 -17.25
C VAL A 342 8.57 -7.23 -18.47
N ILE A 343 7.53 -8.05 -18.31
CA ILE A 343 6.65 -8.48 -19.40
C ILE A 343 5.96 -7.26 -20.01
N SER A 344 5.41 -6.39 -19.16
CA SER A 344 4.70 -5.21 -19.65
C SER A 344 5.62 -4.17 -20.30
N ASP A 345 6.88 -4.03 -19.85
CA ASP A 345 7.88 -3.19 -20.54
C ASP A 345 8.27 -3.79 -21.90
N LYS A 346 8.45 -5.11 -22.00
CA LYS A 346 8.81 -5.78 -23.26
C LYS A 346 7.67 -5.74 -24.29
N LEU A 347 6.44 -5.95 -23.84
CA LEU A 347 5.26 -5.97 -24.71
C LEU A 347 4.73 -4.57 -25.02
N GLY A 348 5.03 -3.57 -24.17
CA GLY A 348 4.39 -2.25 -24.23
C GLY A 348 2.89 -2.28 -23.91
N LYS A 349 2.39 -3.36 -23.29
CA LYS A 349 0.98 -3.65 -23.04
C LYS A 349 0.74 -3.86 -21.55
N ARG A 350 0.33 -2.81 -20.84
CA ARG A 350 0.15 -2.83 -19.38
C ARG A 350 -1.14 -3.57 -19.00
N ALA A 351 -2.25 -3.27 -19.69
CA ALA A 351 -3.55 -3.85 -19.39
C ALA A 351 -3.58 -5.35 -19.72
N THR A 352 -3.03 -5.74 -20.87
CA THR A 352 -2.92 -7.15 -21.30
C THR A 352 -2.11 -7.98 -20.30
N THR A 353 -0.99 -7.44 -19.82
CA THR A 353 -0.16 -8.13 -18.81
C THR A 353 -0.97 -8.38 -17.53
N CYS A 354 -1.69 -7.36 -17.03
CA CYS A 354 -2.55 -7.50 -15.86
C CYS A 354 -3.65 -8.55 -16.08
N ALA A 355 -4.35 -8.46 -17.21
CA ALA A 355 -5.46 -9.34 -17.55
C ALA A 355 -5.04 -10.82 -17.63
N VAL A 356 -3.91 -11.12 -18.28
CA VAL A 356 -3.40 -12.50 -18.36
C VAL A 356 -3.06 -13.04 -16.98
N MET A 357 -2.40 -12.25 -16.13
CA MET A 357 -2.06 -12.69 -14.77
C MET A 357 -3.31 -12.92 -13.91
N LEU A 358 -4.31 -12.03 -13.99
CA LEU A 358 -5.59 -12.20 -13.26
C LEU A 358 -6.39 -13.41 -13.77
N LEU A 359 -6.41 -13.66 -15.08
CA LEU A 359 -7.07 -14.83 -15.66
C LEU A 359 -6.46 -16.13 -15.14
N LEU A 360 -5.12 -16.18 -15.03
CA LEU A 360 -4.40 -17.32 -14.48
C LEU A 360 -4.53 -17.45 -12.95
N ALA A 361 -4.86 -16.36 -12.24
CA ALA A 361 -5.02 -16.37 -10.79
C ALA A 361 -6.26 -17.16 -10.35
N ALA A 362 -7.40 -16.99 -11.04
CA ALA A 362 -8.68 -17.53 -10.61
C ALA A 362 -8.69 -19.07 -10.35
N PRO A 363 -8.06 -19.93 -11.18
CA PRO A 363 -7.97 -21.37 -10.91
C PRO A 363 -7.12 -21.71 -9.67
N THR A 364 -6.12 -20.88 -9.34
CA THR A 364 -5.20 -21.13 -8.22
C THR A 364 -5.81 -20.90 -6.84
N VAL A 365 -6.98 -20.27 -6.79
CA VAL A 365 -7.74 -19.97 -5.57
C VAL A 365 -8.64 -21.15 -5.13
N SER A 366 -8.66 -22.26 -5.90
CA SER A 366 -9.47 -23.44 -5.58
C SER A 366 -8.88 -24.33 -4.47
N GLN A 367 -9.73 -24.85 -3.59
CA GLN A 367 -9.38 -25.61 -2.40
C GLN A 367 -9.58 -27.12 -2.60
N SER A 368 -8.51 -27.88 -2.81
CA SER A 368 -8.39 -29.30 -2.42
C SER A 368 -7.11 -29.94 -2.95
N LEU A 369 -5.95 -29.51 -2.48
CA LEU A 369 -4.68 -30.14 -2.81
C LEU A 369 -3.87 -30.45 -1.55
N SER A 370 -2.94 -31.40 -1.65
CA SER A 370 -2.03 -31.79 -0.55
C SER A 370 -1.29 -30.57 0.00
N LEU A 371 -0.87 -30.60 1.27
CA LEU A 371 -0.25 -29.46 1.95
C LEU A 371 0.90 -28.84 1.14
N GLY A 372 1.80 -29.66 0.58
CA GLY A 372 2.92 -29.17 -0.25
C GLY A 372 2.46 -28.47 -1.53
N LEU A 373 1.41 -28.99 -2.17
CA LEU A 373 0.85 -28.40 -3.39
C LEU A 373 0.04 -27.13 -3.08
N ALA A 374 -0.62 -27.06 -1.92
CA ALA A 374 -1.26 -25.84 -1.43
C ALA A 374 -0.24 -24.72 -1.18
N LEU A 375 0.95 -25.04 -0.65
CA LEU A 375 2.04 -24.07 -0.46
C LEU A 375 2.60 -23.57 -1.80
N CYS A 376 2.77 -24.45 -2.79
CA CYS A 376 3.17 -24.05 -4.15
C CYS A 376 2.11 -23.15 -4.81
N MET A 377 0.84 -23.50 -4.69
CA MET A 377 -0.26 -22.70 -5.24
C MET A 377 -0.38 -21.35 -4.54
N LEU A 378 -0.06 -21.25 -3.26
CA LEU A 378 0.00 -19.98 -2.53
C LEU A 378 1.06 -19.03 -3.10
N LEU A 379 2.23 -19.56 -3.45
CA LEU A 379 3.29 -18.78 -4.09
C LEU A 379 2.87 -18.31 -5.49
N VAL A 380 2.28 -19.21 -6.29
CA VAL A 380 1.80 -18.88 -7.64
C VAL A 380 0.67 -17.84 -7.57
N CYS A 381 -0.32 -18.03 -6.71
CA CYS A 381 -1.41 -17.09 -6.47
C CYS A 381 -0.87 -15.72 -6.02
N GLY A 382 0.09 -15.71 -5.09
CA GLY A 382 0.78 -14.50 -4.65
C GLY A 382 1.40 -13.72 -5.81
N GLY A 383 2.07 -14.42 -6.74
CA GLY A 383 2.64 -13.78 -7.94
C GLY A 383 1.60 -13.27 -8.92
N LEU A 384 0.56 -14.06 -9.19
CA LEU A 384 -0.47 -13.73 -10.17
C LEU A 384 -1.42 -12.62 -9.73
N VAL A 385 -1.70 -12.51 -8.43
CA VAL A 385 -2.55 -11.44 -7.86
C VAL A 385 -1.73 -10.18 -7.57
N ASN A 386 -0.57 -10.31 -6.92
CA ASN A 386 0.22 -9.13 -6.55
C ASN A 386 0.96 -8.51 -7.73
N GLY A 387 1.16 -9.24 -8.83
CA GLY A 387 1.77 -8.69 -10.06
C GLY A 387 0.96 -7.55 -10.68
N PRO A 388 -0.33 -7.76 -11.05
CA PRO A 388 -1.24 -6.70 -11.48
C PRO A 388 -1.36 -5.57 -10.45
N TYR A 389 -1.51 -5.90 -9.17
CA TYR A 389 -1.54 -4.91 -8.09
C TYR A 389 -0.28 -4.01 -8.11
N ALA A 390 0.91 -4.60 -8.17
CA ALA A 390 2.18 -3.89 -8.23
C ALA A 390 2.27 -3.01 -9.48
N LEU A 391 1.95 -3.58 -10.65
CA LEU A 391 2.08 -2.91 -11.93
C LEU A 391 1.14 -1.70 -12.05
N ILE A 392 -0.10 -1.85 -11.59
CA ILE A 392 -1.12 -0.78 -11.66
C ILE A 392 -0.77 0.36 -10.70
N THR A 393 -0.47 0.03 -9.45
CA THR A 393 -0.19 1.03 -8.41
C THR A 393 1.06 1.84 -8.69
N THR A 394 2.03 1.27 -9.40
CA THR A 394 3.32 1.93 -9.66
C THR A 394 3.47 2.41 -11.09
N ALA A 395 3.81 1.52 -12.03
CA ALA A 395 4.17 1.91 -13.40
C ALA A 395 3.00 2.56 -14.15
N VAL A 396 1.80 1.98 -14.06
CA VAL A 396 0.60 2.53 -14.70
C VAL A 396 0.22 3.87 -14.07
N SER A 397 0.21 3.96 -12.74
CA SER A 397 -0.07 5.22 -12.04
C SER A 397 0.93 6.32 -12.41
N ALA A 398 2.22 5.97 -12.55
CA ALA A 398 3.25 6.90 -12.99
C ALA A 398 3.12 7.30 -14.47
N ASP A 399 2.69 6.38 -15.35
CA ASP A 399 2.45 6.67 -16.76
C ASP A 399 1.24 7.59 -16.96
N LEU A 400 0.14 7.33 -16.24
CA LEU A 400 -1.07 8.16 -16.24
C LEU A 400 -0.81 9.52 -15.56
N GLY A 401 -0.08 9.54 -14.44
CA GLY A 401 0.30 10.76 -13.74
C GLY A 401 1.34 11.63 -14.47
N THR A 402 1.95 11.11 -15.54
CA THR A 402 2.85 11.87 -16.43
C THR A 402 2.29 12.01 -17.85
N HIS A 403 0.96 11.92 -17.97
CA HIS A 403 0.24 12.08 -19.23
C HIS A 403 0.30 13.53 -19.75
N LYS A 404 0.26 13.70 -21.08
CA LYS A 404 0.42 15.02 -21.74
C LYS A 404 -0.65 16.03 -21.33
N SER A 405 -1.86 15.56 -20.99
CA SER A 405 -2.97 16.41 -20.51
C SER A 405 -2.63 17.17 -19.22
N LEU A 406 -1.69 16.66 -18.42
CA LEU A 406 -1.26 17.27 -17.16
C LEU A 406 -0.18 18.37 -17.36
N LYS A 407 0.15 18.72 -18.61
CA LYS A 407 1.04 19.84 -18.99
C LYS A 407 2.39 19.85 -18.24
N GLY A 408 2.93 18.68 -17.92
CA GLY A 408 4.21 18.55 -17.23
C GLY A 408 4.19 18.86 -15.73
N ASN A 409 3.01 19.02 -15.11
CA ASN A 409 2.89 19.22 -13.68
C ASN A 409 3.32 17.96 -12.91
N SER A 410 4.57 17.93 -12.45
CA SER A 410 5.18 16.82 -11.70
C SER A 410 4.48 16.54 -10.37
N ARG A 411 3.75 17.51 -9.80
CA ARG A 411 2.98 17.31 -8.57
C ARG A 411 1.63 16.64 -8.82
N ALA A 412 1.03 16.80 -10.02
CA ALA A 412 -0.23 16.14 -10.38
C ALA A 412 -0.15 14.59 -10.36
N LEU A 413 1.07 14.04 -10.45
CA LEU A 413 1.34 12.63 -10.24
C LEU A 413 0.85 12.13 -8.87
N SER A 414 0.98 12.95 -7.83
CA SER A 414 0.48 12.66 -6.47
C SER A 414 -1.03 12.42 -6.49
N THR A 415 -1.80 13.30 -7.12
CA THR A 415 -3.26 13.19 -7.20
C THR A 415 -3.70 11.98 -8.03
N VAL A 416 -3.10 11.72 -9.20
CA VAL A 416 -3.47 10.54 -10.02
C VAL A 416 -3.18 9.24 -9.27
N THR A 417 -2.01 9.15 -8.65
CA THR A 417 -1.63 7.99 -7.84
C THR A 417 -2.58 7.79 -6.66
N ALA A 418 -2.98 8.89 -6.01
CA ALA A 418 -3.92 8.87 -4.90
C ALA A 418 -5.34 8.45 -5.31
N ILE A 419 -5.82 8.85 -6.48
CA ILE A 419 -7.13 8.41 -6.99
C ILE A 419 -7.12 6.91 -7.27
N ILE A 420 -6.07 6.43 -7.96
CA ILE A 420 -5.93 5.01 -8.30
C ILE A 420 -5.82 4.16 -7.04
N ASP A 421 -4.85 4.46 -6.16
CA ASP A 421 -4.64 3.67 -4.94
C ASP A 421 -5.75 3.89 -3.89
N GLY A 422 -6.38 5.07 -3.85
CA GLY A 422 -7.55 5.34 -3.02
C GLY A 422 -8.72 4.45 -3.40
N THR A 423 -9.03 4.34 -4.70
CA THR A 423 -10.07 3.44 -5.22
C THR A 423 -9.72 1.98 -4.96
N GLY A 424 -8.45 1.61 -5.16
CA GLY A 424 -7.93 0.31 -4.77
C GLY A 424 -8.18 0.00 -3.28
N SER A 425 -7.93 0.97 -2.42
CA SER A 425 -8.05 0.84 -0.96
C SER A 425 -9.49 0.66 -0.49
N VAL A 426 -10.48 1.11 -1.25
CA VAL A 426 -11.89 0.77 -0.99
C VAL A 426 -12.09 -0.75 -1.06
N GLY A 427 -11.56 -1.39 -2.11
CA GLY A 427 -11.62 -2.85 -2.24
C GLY A 427 -10.81 -3.55 -1.14
N ALA A 428 -9.66 -3.00 -0.78
CA ALA A 428 -8.87 -3.46 0.35
C ALA A 428 -9.64 -3.44 1.67
N ALA A 429 -10.54 -2.47 1.89
CA ALA A 429 -11.39 -2.41 3.07
C ALA A 429 -12.54 -3.43 3.00
N ILE A 430 -13.18 -3.54 1.83
CA ILE A 430 -14.33 -4.44 1.62
C ILE A 430 -13.93 -5.91 1.77
N GLY A 431 -12.77 -6.32 1.26
CA GLY A 431 -12.33 -7.73 1.25
C GLY A 431 -12.27 -8.40 2.64
N PRO A 432 -11.43 -7.91 3.56
CA PRO A 432 -11.33 -8.43 4.93
C PRO A 432 -12.66 -8.36 5.70
N LEU A 433 -13.48 -7.33 5.46
CA LEU A 433 -14.81 -7.22 6.07
C LEU A 433 -15.72 -8.36 5.60
N LEU A 434 -15.83 -8.56 4.28
CA LEU A 434 -16.61 -9.64 3.69
C LEU A 434 -16.05 -11.01 4.09
N ALA A 435 -14.73 -11.18 4.13
CA ALA A 435 -14.10 -12.41 4.60
C ALA A 435 -14.49 -12.72 6.06
N GLY A 436 -14.58 -11.72 6.93
CA GLY A 436 -15.06 -11.88 8.30
C GLY A 436 -16.51 -12.35 8.40
N VAL A 437 -17.39 -11.81 7.56
CA VAL A 437 -18.80 -12.23 7.48
C VAL A 437 -18.93 -13.62 6.86
N LEU A 438 -18.29 -13.87 5.72
CA LEU A 438 -18.43 -15.10 4.94
C LEU A 438 -17.73 -16.30 5.60
N SER A 439 -16.60 -16.08 6.29
CA SER A 439 -15.90 -17.16 7.02
C SER A 439 -16.70 -17.72 8.22
N SER A 440 -17.81 -17.09 8.61
CA SER A 440 -18.77 -17.68 9.55
C SER A 440 -19.56 -18.84 8.94
N ARG A 441 -19.78 -18.82 7.62
CA ARG A 441 -20.52 -19.84 6.84
C ARG A 441 -19.61 -20.90 6.21
N GLY A 442 -18.30 -20.80 6.43
CA GLY A 442 -17.29 -21.70 5.87
C GLY A 442 -16.33 -20.99 4.90
N TRP A 443 -15.10 -21.49 4.83
CA TRP A 443 -14.04 -20.84 4.05
C TRP A 443 -14.28 -20.89 2.54
N ASN A 444 -14.99 -21.90 2.02
CA ASN A 444 -15.35 -22.00 0.60
C ASN A 444 -16.01 -20.72 0.07
N GLN A 445 -16.87 -20.09 0.89
CA GLN A 445 -17.54 -18.84 0.53
C GLN A 445 -16.57 -17.67 0.35
N VAL A 446 -15.49 -17.64 1.15
CA VAL A 446 -14.41 -16.65 1.01
C VAL A 446 -13.69 -16.87 -0.31
N PHE A 447 -13.35 -18.12 -0.67
CA PHE A 447 -12.67 -18.39 -1.94
C PHE A 447 -13.56 -18.09 -3.17
N TYR A 448 -14.86 -18.36 -3.11
CA TYR A 448 -15.80 -17.95 -4.17
C TYR A 448 -15.86 -16.44 -4.34
N MET A 449 -15.87 -15.68 -3.23
CA MET A 449 -15.78 -14.22 -3.28
C MET A 449 -14.48 -13.75 -3.95
N LEU A 450 -13.35 -14.38 -3.65
CA LEU A 450 -12.05 -14.02 -4.25
C LEU A 450 -12.03 -14.30 -5.75
N MET A 451 -12.51 -15.47 -6.19
CA MET A 451 -12.61 -15.80 -7.62
C MET A 451 -13.55 -14.86 -8.37
N ALA A 452 -14.68 -14.48 -7.75
CA ALA A 452 -15.60 -13.50 -8.33
C ALA A 452 -14.95 -12.11 -8.47
N ALA A 453 -14.17 -11.68 -7.47
CA ALA A 453 -13.42 -10.43 -7.52
C ALA A 453 -12.37 -10.42 -8.64
N ASP A 454 -11.58 -11.49 -8.79
CA ASP A 454 -10.60 -11.61 -9.88
C ASP A 454 -11.28 -11.57 -11.27
N PHE A 455 -12.41 -12.25 -11.42
CA PHE A 455 -13.20 -12.21 -12.65
C PHE A 455 -13.71 -10.80 -12.97
N LEU A 456 -14.24 -10.08 -11.97
CA LEU A 456 -14.69 -8.69 -12.14
C LEU A 456 -13.52 -7.76 -12.49
N ALA A 457 -12.35 -7.93 -11.86
CA ALA A 457 -11.14 -7.19 -12.19
C ALA A 457 -10.75 -7.37 -13.68
N LEU A 458 -10.80 -8.61 -14.17
CA LEU A 458 -10.53 -8.95 -15.56
C LEU A 458 -11.52 -8.29 -16.52
N MET A 459 -12.82 -8.37 -16.23
CA MET A 459 -13.87 -7.77 -17.06
C MET A 459 -13.68 -6.26 -17.26
N LEU A 460 -13.28 -5.55 -16.19
CA LEU A 460 -13.05 -4.11 -16.23
C LEU A 460 -11.85 -3.70 -17.11
N LEU A 461 -10.87 -4.60 -17.30
CA LEU A 461 -9.74 -4.36 -18.18
C LEU A 461 -9.99 -4.69 -19.65
N LEU A 462 -11.04 -5.46 -19.99
CA LEU A 462 -11.25 -5.98 -21.34
C LEU A 462 -11.20 -4.89 -22.42
N ARG A 463 -11.85 -3.74 -22.20
CA ARG A 463 -11.83 -2.63 -23.16
C ARG A 463 -10.41 -2.13 -23.46
N LEU A 464 -9.58 -2.00 -22.42
CA LEU A 464 -8.18 -1.58 -22.56
C LEU A 464 -7.36 -2.66 -23.27
N VAL A 465 -7.58 -3.94 -22.95
CA VAL A 465 -6.94 -5.07 -23.61
C VAL A 465 -7.29 -5.08 -25.10
N THR A 466 -8.56 -4.99 -25.46
CA THR A 466 -8.98 -4.92 -26.87
C THR A 466 -8.31 -3.76 -27.60
N LYS A 467 -8.20 -2.59 -26.95
CA LYS A 467 -7.48 -1.43 -27.52
C LYS A 467 -5.98 -1.71 -27.72
N GLU A 468 -5.30 -2.31 -26.75
CA GLU A 468 -3.87 -2.67 -26.84
C GLU A 468 -3.61 -3.74 -27.91
N LEU A 469 -4.52 -4.69 -28.09
CA LEU A 469 -4.42 -5.74 -29.11
C LEU A 469 -4.70 -5.21 -30.51
N THR A 470 -5.73 -4.40 -30.69
CA THR A 470 -6.09 -3.79 -31.99
C THR A 470 -5.05 -2.77 -32.46
N SER A 471 -4.49 -1.97 -31.54
CA SER A 471 -3.45 -1.00 -31.88
C SER A 471 -2.13 -1.65 -32.34
N ALA A 472 -1.91 -2.92 -31.99
CA ALA A 472 -0.73 -3.68 -32.42
C ALA A 472 -0.79 -4.13 -33.89
N ASN A 473 -1.99 -4.17 -34.49
CA ASN A 473 -2.19 -4.54 -35.89
C ASN A 473 -1.95 -3.38 -36.87
N VAL A 474 -1.74 -2.16 -36.37
CA VAL A 474 -1.33 -1.01 -37.18
C VAL A 474 0.20 -0.96 -37.19
N VAL A 475 0.80 -1.73 -38.09
CA VAL A 475 2.24 -1.65 -38.39
C VAL A 475 2.55 -0.20 -38.81
N LYS A 476 3.34 0.52 -38.00
CA LYS A 476 3.97 1.75 -38.48
C LYS A 476 4.91 1.38 -39.63
N PRO A 477 4.76 1.96 -40.84
CA PRO A 477 5.75 1.74 -41.90
C PRO A 477 7.11 2.19 -41.37
N ARG A 478 8.13 1.33 -41.54
CA ARG A 478 9.54 1.70 -41.28
C ARG A 478 9.82 2.95 -42.10
N SER A 479 10.13 4.06 -41.45
CA SER A 479 10.64 5.25 -42.12
C SER A 479 11.87 4.86 -42.92
N GLY A 480 11.76 4.94 -44.24
CA GLY A 480 12.81 4.58 -45.18
C GLY A 480 14.09 5.35 -44.92
N SER A 481 15.21 4.66 -45.13
CA SER A 481 16.51 5.23 -45.39
C SER A 481 16.40 6.24 -46.53
N THR A 482 16.49 7.53 -46.22
CA THR A 482 16.89 8.53 -47.19
C THR A 482 18.41 8.54 -47.21
N THR A 483 18.97 7.74 -48.12
CA THR A 483 20.30 8.00 -48.67
C THR A 483 20.23 9.34 -49.40
N VAL A 484 20.99 10.31 -48.92
CA VAL A 484 21.29 11.52 -49.68
C VAL A 484 22.51 11.17 -50.53
N GLU A 485 22.31 11.22 -51.85
CA GLU A 485 23.37 11.23 -52.87
C GLU A 485 24.28 12.45 -52.73
#